data_AF-A0A832MMB2-F1
#
_entry.id   AF-A0A832MMB2-F1
#
_cell.length_a   1.000
_cell.length_b   1.000
_cell.length_c   1.000
_cell.angle_alpha   90.00
_cell.angle_beta   90.00
_cell.angle_gamma   90.00
#
_symmetry.space_group_name_H-M   'P 1'
#
loop_
_entity.id
_entity.type
_entity.pdbx_description
1 polymer ?
#
loop_
_entity_poly.entity_id
_entity_poly.type
_entity_poly.pdbx_seq_one_letter_code
_entity_poly.pdbx_strand_id
1 'polypeptide(L)'
;MNYLEERLKIYMRDAKKIRKLKSVSRPRGVSVGDVVCLYGDNGPIYAVVIDDDKETKNCVVLTPELILSGEGLLVRVNHLVSLLRVTPLNFYLTRDMEKYCEVVGKVDVERIAESHRKLKEKAYRGVRKRFYRYEVKRIEIVYNMFLEFLNEFEEKASDSIVLEWDEINHLFDRKDLETVFADVAVAQGAGVDLSKFLVVAIENGVKIVFADELIGKVGRVLLAGKTIYSGRIPLQLQIDFHRPVSIEAIVKILDVQIEETQEG
;
A
#
# COMPACT_ATOMS: atom_id res chain seq x y z
N MET A 1 44.94 -10.69 1.86
CA MET A 1 43.55 -10.31 1.51
C MET A 1 42.65 -10.79 2.64
N ASN A 2 41.76 -9.96 3.20
CA ASN A 2 40.99 -10.31 4.40
C ASN A 2 39.94 -11.39 4.07
N TYR A 3 39.87 -12.49 4.83
CA TYR A 3 38.95 -13.62 4.62
C TYR A 3 37.50 -13.20 4.34
N LEU A 4 37.01 -12.18 5.05
CA LEU A 4 35.64 -11.66 4.86
C LEU A 4 35.42 -11.02 3.47
N GLU A 5 36.45 -10.41 2.89
CA GLU A 5 36.37 -9.84 1.53
C GLU A 5 36.24 -10.94 0.48
N GLU A 6 37.00 -12.03 0.64
CA GLU A 6 36.95 -13.16 -0.28
C GLU A 6 35.60 -13.88 -0.18
N ARG A 7 35.10 -14.10 1.03
CA ARG A 7 33.76 -14.67 1.25
C ARG A 7 32.66 -13.80 0.63
N LEU A 8 32.74 -12.48 0.77
CA LEU A 8 31.80 -11.56 0.12
C LEU A 8 31.87 -11.66 -1.42
N LYS A 9 33.07 -11.73 -2.01
CA LYS A 9 33.23 -11.89 -3.47
C LYS A 9 32.59 -13.18 -3.98
N ILE A 10 32.81 -14.29 -3.29
CA ILE A 10 32.20 -15.59 -3.63
C ILE A 10 30.68 -15.48 -3.54
N TYR A 11 30.17 -14.94 -2.42
CA TYR A 11 28.75 -14.73 -2.22
C TYR A 11 28.12 -13.93 -3.37
N MET A 12 28.70 -12.78 -3.73
CA MET A 12 28.18 -11.90 -4.79
C MET A 12 28.21 -12.54 -6.18
N ARG A 13 29.11 -13.50 -6.42
CA ARG A 13 29.19 -14.26 -7.67
C ARG A 13 28.09 -15.33 -7.75
N ASP A 14 27.83 -16.00 -6.64
CA ASP A 14 26.97 -17.19 -6.60
C ASP A 14 25.50 -16.82 -6.31
N ALA A 15 25.27 -15.90 -5.37
CA ALA A 15 23.94 -15.45 -4.93
C ALA A 15 23.39 -14.31 -5.81
N LYS A 16 23.15 -14.61 -7.10
CA LYS A 16 22.65 -13.63 -8.08
C LYS A 16 21.28 -13.05 -7.69
N LYS A 17 20.96 -11.88 -8.26
CA LYS A 17 19.67 -11.20 -8.09
C LYS A 17 18.50 -12.11 -8.47
N ILE A 18 17.50 -12.17 -7.60
CA ILE A 18 16.26 -12.91 -7.83
C ILE A 18 15.34 -12.06 -8.70
N ARG A 19 14.85 -12.64 -9.80
CA ARG A 19 13.98 -11.95 -10.78
C ARG A 19 12.58 -12.54 -10.84
N LYS A 20 12.38 -13.75 -10.36
CA LYS A 20 11.08 -14.43 -10.35
C LYS A 20 10.93 -15.26 -9.08
N LEU A 21 9.73 -15.24 -8.52
CA LEU A 21 9.32 -16.13 -7.44
C LEU A 21 8.52 -17.30 -8.03
N LYS A 22 8.69 -18.48 -7.44
CA LYS A 22 7.93 -19.68 -7.80
C LYS A 22 6.80 -19.88 -6.80
N SER A 23 5.58 -20.08 -7.31
CA SER A 23 4.43 -20.40 -6.46
C SER A 23 4.61 -21.75 -5.80
N VAL A 24 4.13 -21.85 -4.57
CA VAL A 24 4.13 -23.11 -3.83
C VAL A 24 2.88 -23.89 -4.24
N SER A 25 3.00 -25.21 -4.36
CA SER A 25 1.90 -26.05 -4.87
C SER A 25 0.67 -26.06 -3.95
N ARG A 26 0.86 -25.78 -2.66
CA ARG A 26 -0.18 -25.74 -1.63
C ARG A 26 0.10 -24.60 -0.65
N PRO A 27 -0.22 -23.36 -1.01
CA PRO A 27 -0.02 -22.24 -0.11
C PRO A 27 -0.89 -22.44 1.13
N ARG A 28 -0.27 -22.34 2.30
CA ARG A 28 -0.97 -22.28 3.59
C ARG A 28 -0.99 -20.82 4.02
N GLY A 29 -2.01 -20.43 4.78
CA GLY A 29 -2.04 -19.10 5.38
C GLY A 29 -0.79 -18.88 6.21
N VAL A 30 -0.13 -17.74 6.00
CA VAL A 30 1.05 -17.35 6.77
C VAL A 30 0.59 -16.65 8.04
N SER A 31 1.25 -16.91 9.17
CA SER A 31 0.90 -16.29 10.46
C SER A 31 2.12 -15.74 11.18
N VAL A 32 1.88 -14.85 12.15
CA VAL A 32 2.92 -14.32 13.05
C VAL A 32 3.65 -15.47 13.75
N GLY A 33 4.98 -15.40 13.75
CA GLY A 33 5.89 -16.43 14.26
C GLY A 33 6.28 -17.51 13.24
N ASP A 34 5.65 -17.56 12.07
CA ASP A 34 6.05 -18.50 11.04
C ASP A 34 7.38 -18.08 10.38
N VAL A 35 8.26 -19.05 10.19
CA VAL A 35 9.44 -18.91 9.33
C VAL A 35 9.04 -19.32 7.93
N VAL A 36 9.16 -18.40 6.98
CA VAL A 36 8.79 -18.61 5.58
C VAL A 36 10.01 -18.69 4.68
N CYS A 37 9.89 -19.48 3.62
CA CYS A 37 10.84 -19.58 2.51
C CYS A 37 10.13 -19.20 1.21
N LEU A 38 10.65 -18.20 0.51
CA LEU A 38 10.22 -17.83 -0.84
C LEU A 38 11.24 -18.35 -1.86
N TYR A 39 10.79 -19.11 -2.85
CA TYR A 39 11.65 -19.71 -3.86
C TYR A 39 11.91 -18.76 -5.04
N GLY A 40 13.12 -18.20 -5.09
CA GLY A 40 13.61 -17.43 -6.22
C GLY A 40 14.26 -18.30 -7.31
N ASP A 41 14.34 -17.76 -8.52
CA ASP A 41 15.13 -18.33 -9.63
C ASP A 41 16.64 -18.45 -9.30
N ASN A 42 17.17 -17.57 -8.46
CA ASN A 42 18.56 -17.56 -7.99
C ASN A 42 18.68 -17.83 -6.47
N GLY A 43 17.87 -18.77 -5.97
CA GLY A 43 17.92 -19.28 -4.60
C GLY A 43 16.83 -18.72 -3.68
N PRO A 44 16.72 -19.27 -2.46
CA PRO A 44 15.65 -18.93 -1.54
C PRO A 44 15.86 -17.57 -0.85
N ILE A 45 14.74 -17.02 -0.38
CA ILE A 45 14.67 -15.91 0.59
C ILE A 45 14.00 -16.48 1.84
N TYR A 46 14.65 -16.35 2.99
CA TYR A 46 14.08 -16.76 4.26
C TYR A 46 13.64 -15.53 5.05
N ALA A 47 12.52 -15.63 5.75
CA ALA A 47 12.06 -14.57 6.63
C ALA A 47 11.23 -15.11 7.79
N VAL A 48 11.07 -14.31 8.85
CA VAL A 48 10.13 -14.58 9.95
C VAL A 48 9.08 -13.50 9.94
N VAL A 49 7.81 -13.90 10.04
CA VAL A 49 6.71 -12.95 10.22
C VAL A 49 6.68 -12.50 11.67
N ILE A 50 6.88 -11.20 11.90
CA ILE A 50 6.94 -10.61 13.24
C ILE A 50 5.70 -9.80 13.61
N ASP A 51 4.92 -9.39 12.62
CA ASP A 51 3.72 -8.57 12.81
C ASP A 51 2.74 -8.74 11.64
N ASP A 52 1.45 -8.48 11.88
CA ASP A 52 0.36 -8.60 10.90
C ASP A 52 -0.64 -7.45 11.09
N ASP A 53 -0.74 -6.58 10.07
CA ASP A 53 -1.63 -5.42 10.05
C ASP A 53 -2.90 -5.63 9.20
N LYS A 54 -3.30 -6.90 9.00
CA LYS A 54 -4.43 -7.39 8.17
C LYS A 54 -4.20 -7.30 6.66
N GLU A 55 -3.57 -6.24 6.18
CA GLU A 55 -3.31 -6.04 4.74
C GLU A 55 -1.90 -6.53 4.35
N THR A 56 -0.96 -6.39 5.28
CA THR A 56 0.44 -6.72 5.11
C THR A 56 1.00 -7.41 6.37
N LYS A 57 2.08 -8.15 6.17
CA LYS A 57 2.79 -8.86 7.24
C LYS A 57 4.24 -8.41 7.24
N ASN A 58 4.70 -7.84 8.35
CA ASN A 58 6.10 -7.42 8.48
C ASN A 58 6.99 -8.64 8.69
N CYS A 59 8.00 -8.78 7.82
CA CYS A 59 8.85 -9.95 7.76
C CYS A 59 10.32 -9.54 7.95
N VAL A 60 10.98 -10.13 8.94
CA VAL A 60 12.42 -9.96 9.15
C VAL A 60 13.17 -10.97 8.30
N VAL A 61 14.08 -10.49 7.44
CA VAL A 61 14.88 -11.35 6.58
C VAL A 61 15.87 -12.15 7.41
N LEU A 62 15.98 -13.43 7.10
CA LEU A 62 16.98 -14.33 7.60
C LEU A 62 17.96 -14.70 6.49
N THR A 63 19.22 -14.97 6.85
CA THR A 63 20.24 -15.39 5.89
C THR A 63 20.97 -16.66 6.31
N PRO A 64 21.28 -17.57 5.37
CA PRO A 64 22.19 -18.70 5.63
C PRO A 64 23.66 -18.26 5.70
N GLU A 65 24.00 -17.01 5.33
CA GLU A 65 25.36 -16.49 5.38
C GLU A 65 25.77 -16.07 6.80
N LEU A 66 25.98 -17.08 7.67
CA LEU A 66 26.23 -16.90 9.09
C LEU A 66 27.47 -16.03 9.39
N ILE A 67 28.51 -16.13 8.55
CA ILE A 67 29.77 -15.40 8.73
C ILE A 67 29.61 -13.93 8.34
N LEU A 68 28.98 -13.66 7.19
CA LEU A 68 28.84 -12.30 6.65
C LEU A 68 27.79 -11.47 7.42
N SER A 69 26.76 -12.13 7.96
CA SER A 69 25.68 -11.50 8.73
C SER A 69 26.10 -11.04 10.14
N GLY A 70 27.17 -11.56 10.71
CA GLY A 70 27.68 -11.11 12.00
C GLY A 70 26.91 -11.68 13.19
N GLU A 71 26.40 -10.81 14.08
CA GLU A 71 25.97 -11.17 15.44
C GLU A 71 24.46 -11.39 15.61
N GLY A 72 23.70 -11.54 14.52
CA GLY A 72 22.27 -11.80 14.62
C GLY A 72 21.93 -13.10 15.35
N LEU A 73 20.76 -13.13 15.99
CA LEU A 73 20.24 -14.34 16.62
C LEU A 73 20.21 -15.51 15.61
N LEU A 74 20.62 -16.69 16.06
CA LEU A 74 20.53 -17.91 15.26
C LEU A 74 19.13 -18.51 15.37
N VAL A 75 18.57 -18.87 14.22
CA VAL A 75 17.27 -19.52 14.08
C VAL A 75 17.50 -20.90 13.49
N ARG A 76 16.99 -21.93 14.16
CA ARG A 76 17.03 -23.30 13.65
C ARG A 76 15.78 -23.55 12.82
N VAL A 77 15.98 -24.12 11.64
CA VAL A 77 14.92 -24.53 10.72
C VAL A 77 15.20 -25.95 10.22
N ASN A 78 14.18 -26.66 9.75
CA ASN A 78 14.35 -27.96 9.11
C ASN A 78 13.99 -27.86 7.63
N HIS A 79 14.91 -27.29 6.85
CA HIS A 79 14.71 -27.01 5.43
C HIS A 79 16.00 -27.28 4.64
N LEU A 80 16.17 -26.69 3.44
CA LEU A 80 17.41 -26.76 2.65
C LEU A 80 18.67 -26.37 3.43
N VAL A 81 18.51 -25.60 4.51
CA VAL A 81 19.54 -25.31 5.50
C VAL A 81 18.99 -25.61 6.90
N SER A 82 19.88 -25.81 7.87
CA SER A 82 19.51 -26.09 9.26
C SER A 82 19.57 -24.87 10.18
N LEU A 83 20.31 -23.84 9.75
CA LEU A 83 20.57 -22.63 10.53
C LEU A 83 20.50 -21.39 9.66
N LEU A 84 19.83 -20.39 10.20
CA LEU A 84 19.68 -19.08 9.63
C LEU A 84 20.04 -18.03 10.68
N ARG A 85 20.41 -16.83 10.22
CA ARG A 85 20.73 -15.71 11.11
C ARG A 85 19.82 -14.52 10.84
N VAL A 86 19.30 -13.94 11.92
CA VAL A 86 18.50 -12.70 11.88
C VAL A 86 19.34 -11.56 11.31
N THR A 87 18.73 -10.75 10.44
CA THR A 87 19.38 -9.62 9.79
C THR A 87 18.69 -8.29 10.18
N PRO A 88 19.34 -7.13 9.93
CA PRO A 88 18.68 -5.82 10.05
C PRO A 88 17.66 -5.54 8.93
N LEU A 89 17.51 -6.43 7.94
CA LEU A 89 16.62 -6.22 6.80
C LEU A 89 15.22 -6.73 7.12
N ASN A 90 14.21 -6.02 6.65
CA ASN A 90 12.83 -6.45 6.68
C ASN A 90 12.13 -6.07 5.37
N PHE A 91 10.99 -6.70 5.09
CA PHE A 91 10.08 -6.37 3.99
C PHE A 91 8.65 -6.70 4.43
N TYR A 92 7.67 -6.26 3.64
CA TYR A 92 6.27 -6.54 3.90
C TYR A 92 5.75 -7.58 2.91
N LEU A 93 5.11 -8.63 3.42
CA LEU A 93 4.37 -9.60 2.62
C LEU A 93 2.93 -9.10 2.47
N THR A 94 2.47 -9.00 1.23
CA THR A 94 1.06 -8.75 0.92
C THR A 94 0.32 -10.10 0.78
N ARG A 95 -1.01 -10.07 0.78
CA ARG A 95 -1.82 -11.29 0.60
C ARG A 95 -1.47 -12.04 -0.69
N ASP A 96 -1.23 -11.32 -1.79
CA ASP A 96 -0.84 -11.92 -3.07
C ASP A 96 0.54 -12.57 -3.06
N MET A 97 1.40 -12.17 -2.13
CA MET A 97 2.74 -12.75 -1.98
C MET A 97 2.70 -14.08 -1.22
N GLU A 98 1.66 -14.36 -0.43
CA GLU A 98 1.57 -15.59 0.37
C GLU A 98 1.60 -16.86 -0.50
N LYS A 99 1.14 -16.79 -1.76
CA LYS A 99 1.21 -17.92 -2.71
C LYS A 99 2.63 -18.36 -3.06
N TYR A 100 3.64 -17.55 -2.72
CA TYR A 100 5.07 -17.86 -2.91
C TYR A 100 5.77 -18.32 -1.63
N CYS A 101 5.05 -18.36 -0.49
CA CYS A 101 5.62 -18.66 0.83
C CYS A 101 5.41 -20.11 1.23
N GLU A 102 6.49 -20.83 1.48
CA GLU A 102 6.45 -22.12 2.20
C GLU A 102 6.76 -21.87 3.68
N VAL A 103 5.92 -22.36 4.59
CA VAL A 103 6.20 -22.31 6.03
C VAL A 103 7.14 -23.46 6.40
N VAL A 104 8.35 -23.10 6.84
CA VAL A 104 9.47 -24.02 7.09
C VAL A 104 9.85 -24.14 8.58
N GLY A 105 9.13 -23.44 9.45
CA GLY A 105 9.35 -23.48 10.89
C GLY A 105 8.47 -22.49 11.64
N LYS A 106 8.58 -22.51 12.97
CA LYS A 106 7.90 -21.59 13.87
C LYS A 106 8.83 -21.16 14.99
N VAL A 107 8.79 -19.88 15.35
CA VAL A 107 9.71 -19.28 16.32
C VAL A 107 8.99 -18.35 17.28
N ASP A 108 9.67 -18.06 18.40
CA ASP A 108 9.30 -17.01 19.34
C ASP A 108 9.64 -15.63 18.74
N VAL A 109 8.60 -14.84 18.48
CA VAL A 109 8.67 -13.55 17.78
C VAL A 109 9.38 -12.49 18.61
N GLU A 110 9.20 -12.47 19.93
CA GLU A 110 9.74 -11.41 20.79
C GLU A 110 11.26 -11.35 20.69
N ARG A 111 11.90 -12.52 20.73
CA ARG A 111 13.36 -12.65 20.60
C ARG A 111 13.87 -12.25 19.22
N ILE A 112 13.12 -12.55 18.17
CA ILE A 112 13.46 -12.17 16.79
C ILE A 112 13.34 -10.66 16.62
N ALA A 113 12.24 -10.07 17.08
CA ALA A 113 11.98 -8.63 17.02
C ALA A 113 13.04 -7.85 17.83
N GLU A 114 13.38 -8.31 19.03
CA GLU A 114 14.43 -7.70 19.84
C GLU A 114 15.80 -7.76 19.14
N SER A 115 16.17 -8.93 18.58
CA SER A 115 17.41 -9.07 17.82
C SER A 115 17.42 -8.16 16.60
N HIS A 116 16.32 -8.07 15.85
CA HIS A 116 16.21 -7.23 14.67
C HIS A 116 16.37 -5.74 15.02
N ARG A 117 15.70 -5.27 16.08
CA ARG A 117 15.81 -3.88 16.58
C ARG A 117 17.26 -3.52 16.93
N LYS A 118 17.94 -4.36 17.73
CA LYS A 118 19.36 -4.17 18.07
C LYS A 118 20.26 -4.13 16.84
N LEU A 119 19.95 -4.92 15.81
CA LEU A 119 20.71 -4.94 14.56
C LEU A 119 20.46 -3.70 13.71
N LYS A 120 19.24 -3.12 13.70
CA LYS A 120 18.91 -1.89 12.96
C LYS A 120 19.61 -0.65 13.52
N GLU A 121 19.77 -0.58 14.83
CA GLU A 121 20.45 0.53 15.52
C GLU A 121 21.97 0.54 15.27
N LYS A 122 22.54 -0.57 14.79
CA LYS A 122 23.99 -0.67 14.51
C LYS A 122 24.38 0.00 13.19
N ALA A 123 25.35 0.89 13.25
CA ALA A 123 26.00 1.46 12.06
C ALA A 123 27.03 0.47 11.45
N TYR A 124 26.58 -0.41 10.55
CA TYR A 124 27.49 -1.33 9.85
C TYR A 124 28.52 -0.60 8.98
N ARG A 125 29.77 -1.08 9.01
CA ARG A 125 30.89 -0.58 8.20
C ARG A 125 31.56 -1.72 7.41
N GLY A 126 32.35 -1.38 6.40
CA GLY A 126 33.18 -2.32 5.64
C GLY A 126 32.38 -3.43 4.93
N VAL A 127 32.88 -4.67 5.02
CA VAL A 127 32.32 -5.86 4.34
C VAL A 127 30.84 -6.07 4.65
N ARG A 128 30.43 -5.95 5.92
CA ARG A 128 29.04 -6.19 6.33
C ARG A 128 28.06 -5.19 5.73
N LYS A 129 28.45 -3.91 5.62
CA LYS A 129 27.65 -2.90 4.93
C LYS A 129 27.46 -3.24 3.45
N ARG A 130 28.51 -3.73 2.78
CA ARG A 130 28.43 -4.16 1.38
C ARG A 130 27.60 -5.43 1.20
N PHE A 131 27.73 -6.39 2.11
CA PHE A 131 26.90 -7.60 2.14
C PHE A 131 25.42 -7.24 2.22
N TYR A 132 24.99 -6.46 3.22
CA TYR A 132 23.58 -6.10 3.35
C TYR A 132 23.05 -5.25 2.19
N ARG A 133 23.87 -4.34 1.65
CA ARG A 133 23.50 -3.58 0.44
C ARG A 133 23.30 -4.50 -0.76
N TYR A 134 24.14 -5.52 -0.91
CA TYR A 134 23.98 -6.51 -1.97
C TYR A 134 22.74 -7.37 -1.73
N GLU A 135 22.47 -7.76 -0.48
CA GLU A 135 21.31 -8.57 -0.13
C GLU A 135 19.99 -7.88 -0.45
N VAL A 136 19.87 -6.58 -0.13
CA VAL A 136 18.71 -5.76 -0.53
C VAL A 136 18.52 -5.79 -2.05
N LYS A 137 19.59 -5.62 -2.83
CA LYS A 137 19.52 -5.69 -4.30
C LYS A 137 19.17 -7.09 -4.80
N ARG A 138 19.65 -8.13 -4.11
CA ARG A 138 19.40 -9.52 -4.47
C ARG A 138 17.92 -9.86 -4.33
N ILE A 139 17.29 -9.40 -3.25
CA ILE A 139 15.87 -9.65 -2.93
C ILE A 139 14.94 -8.52 -3.38
N GLU A 140 15.41 -7.57 -4.20
CA GLU A 140 14.67 -6.36 -4.62
C GLU A 140 13.25 -6.64 -5.13
N ILE A 141 13.02 -7.83 -5.70
CA ILE A 141 11.68 -8.26 -6.15
C ILE A 141 10.61 -8.17 -5.05
N VAL A 142 10.91 -8.52 -3.79
CA VAL A 142 9.90 -8.45 -2.72
C VAL A 142 9.56 -7.01 -2.34
N TYR A 143 10.52 -6.09 -2.49
CA TYR A 143 10.27 -4.66 -2.30
C TYR A 143 9.46 -4.08 -3.46
N ASN A 144 9.77 -4.46 -4.70
CA ASN A 144 9.02 -4.01 -5.87
C ASN A 144 7.56 -4.48 -5.83
N MET A 145 7.31 -5.75 -5.47
CA MET A 145 5.96 -6.26 -5.31
C MET A 145 5.17 -5.52 -4.23
N PHE A 146 5.83 -5.13 -3.14
CA PHE A 146 5.20 -4.31 -2.12
C PHE A 146 4.91 -2.88 -2.62
N LEU A 147 5.82 -2.27 -3.38
CA LEU A 147 5.60 -0.97 -4.01
C LEU A 147 4.46 -1.02 -5.04
N GLU A 148 4.37 -2.08 -5.83
CA GLU A 148 3.25 -2.32 -6.76
C GLU A 148 1.93 -2.43 -5.99
N PHE A 149 1.92 -3.16 -4.88
CA PHE A 149 0.75 -3.19 -3.99
C PHE A 149 0.41 -1.83 -3.40
N LEU A 150 1.40 -1.04 -2.97
CA LEU A 150 1.15 0.32 -2.50
C LEU A 150 0.59 1.21 -3.61
N ASN A 151 1.10 1.10 -4.84
CA ASN A 151 0.56 1.84 -5.98
C ASN A 151 -0.88 1.40 -6.28
N GLU A 152 -1.19 0.10 -6.26
CA GLU A 152 -2.56 -0.38 -6.44
C GLU A 152 -3.47 0.05 -5.28
N PHE A 153 -2.94 0.09 -4.06
CA PHE A 153 -3.66 0.56 -2.88
C PHE A 153 -3.88 2.07 -2.94
N GLU A 154 -2.91 2.84 -3.42
CA GLU A 154 -3.00 4.29 -3.67
C GLU A 154 -3.88 4.59 -4.87
N GLU A 155 -3.91 3.75 -5.92
CA GLU A 155 -4.84 3.86 -7.04
C GLU A 155 -6.27 3.53 -6.61
N LYS A 156 -6.45 2.53 -5.72
CA LYS A 156 -7.74 2.24 -5.07
C LYS A 156 -8.14 3.27 -4.02
N ALA A 157 -7.18 3.92 -3.36
CA ALA A 157 -7.41 5.03 -2.43
C ALA A 157 -7.55 6.37 -3.16
N SER A 158 -7.08 6.45 -4.40
CA SER A 158 -7.43 7.45 -5.40
C SER A 158 -8.80 7.11 -5.97
N ASP A 159 -9.79 6.95 -5.09
CA ASP A 159 -11.20 7.01 -5.47
C ASP A 159 -11.47 8.45 -5.93
N SER A 160 -11.10 8.73 -7.18
CA SER A 160 -11.52 9.88 -7.96
C SER A 160 -12.62 9.39 -8.88
N ILE A 161 -13.86 9.59 -8.46
CA ILE A 161 -14.98 9.29 -9.33
C ILE A 161 -15.20 10.51 -10.21
N VAL A 162 -15.15 10.33 -11.53
CA VAL A 162 -15.50 11.36 -12.49
C VAL A 162 -16.89 11.05 -13.02
N LEU A 163 -17.82 11.99 -12.86
CA LEU A 163 -19.16 11.94 -13.43
C LEU A 163 -19.20 12.88 -14.62
N GLU A 164 -19.39 12.32 -15.80
CA GLU A 164 -19.60 13.11 -17.01
C GLU A 164 -21.02 13.67 -17.00
N TRP A 165 -21.19 14.95 -17.34
CA TRP A 165 -22.51 15.58 -17.32
C TRP A 165 -23.50 14.89 -18.25
N ASP A 166 -23.04 14.38 -19.39
CA ASP A 166 -23.87 13.61 -20.31
C ASP A 166 -24.47 12.34 -19.70
N GLU A 167 -23.81 11.77 -18.68
CA GLU A 167 -24.30 10.59 -17.97
C GLU A 167 -25.36 10.93 -16.93
N ILE A 168 -25.32 12.13 -16.33
CA ILE A 168 -26.23 12.51 -15.23
C ILE A 168 -27.29 13.53 -15.64
N ASN A 169 -27.17 14.19 -16.81
CA ASN A 169 -28.08 15.26 -17.23
C ASN A 169 -29.55 14.83 -17.30
N HIS A 170 -29.81 13.56 -17.57
CA HIS A 170 -31.15 12.97 -17.68
C HIS A 170 -31.90 12.94 -16.33
N LEU A 171 -31.19 13.16 -15.22
CA LEU A 171 -31.76 13.23 -13.87
C LEU A 171 -32.37 14.60 -13.56
N PHE A 172 -32.06 15.62 -14.37
CA PHE A 172 -32.37 17.02 -14.12
C PHE A 172 -33.45 17.55 -15.07
N ASP A 173 -34.49 18.14 -14.51
CA ASP A 173 -35.50 18.84 -15.29
C ASP A 173 -35.00 20.25 -15.69
N ARG A 174 -35.68 20.89 -16.65
CA ARG A 174 -35.28 22.22 -17.16
C ARG A 174 -35.10 23.28 -16.05
N LYS A 175 -35.89 23.20 -14.97
CA LYS A 175 -35.77 24.09 -13.80
C LYS A 175 -34.51 23.82 -12.97
N ASP A 176 -34.11 22.56 -12.87
CA ASP A 176 -32.91 22.16 -12.15
C ASP A 176 -31.67 22.64 -12.92
N LEU A 177 -31.70 22.57 -14.25
CA LEU A 177 -30.64 23.08 -15.13
C LEU A 177 -30.44 24.59 -14.99
N GLU A 178 -31.53 25.36 -14.92
CA GLU A 178 -31.48 26.80 -14.67
C GLU A 178 -30.82 27.12 -13.31
N THR A 179 -30.94 26.21 -12.34
CA THR A 179 -30.34 26.36 -11.02
C THR A 179 -28.85 25.98 -11.01
N VAL A 180 -28.49 24.88 -11.68
CA VAL A 180 -27.09 24.41 -11.81
C VAL A 180 -26.24 25.39 -12.63
N PHE A 181 -26.83 25.99 -13.67
CA PHE A 181 -26.14 26.88 -14.62
C PHE A 181 -26.60 28.34 -14.51
N ALA A 182 -27.02 28.80 -13.32
CA ALA A 182 -27.45 30.17 -13.13
C ALA A 182 -26.37 31.16 -13.62
N ASP A 183 -26.75 32.10 -14.50
CA ASP A 183 -25.87 33.12 -15.08
C ASP A 183 -25.35 34.05 -13.97
N VAL A 184 -24.16 33.77 -13.45
CA VAL A 184 -23.45 34.66 -12.53
C VAL A 184 -22.15 35.07 -13.20
N ALA A 185 -21.94 36.39 -13.31
CA ALA A 185 -20.69 36.97 -13.80
C ALA A 185 -19.53 36.43 -12.94
N VAL A 186 -18.66 35.65 -13.57
CA VAL A 186 -17.71 34.75 -12.90
C VAL A 186 -16.58 35.55 -12.25
N ALA A 187 -16.69 35.83 -10.96
CA ALA A 187 -15.51 35.93 -10.10
C ALA A 187 -15.19 34.50 -9.63
N GLN A 188 -14.19 33.85 -10.23
CA GLN A 188 -13.75 32.51 -9.82
C GLN A 188 -13.14 32.58 -8.42
N GLY A 189 -13.95 32.30 -7.39
CA GLY A 189 -13.39 31.86 -6.11
C GLY A 189 -12.66 30.53 -6.33
N ALA A 190 -11.44 30.40 -5.83
CA ALA A 190 -10.62 29.19 -6.04
C ALA A 190 -11.20 27.92 -5.38
N GLY A 191 -12.11 28.09 -4.41
CA GLY A 191 -12.82 27.01 -3.74
C GLY A 191 -13.64 27.52 -2.56
N VAL A 192 -14.61 26.72 -2.12
CA VAL A 192 -15.44 26.99 -0.93
C VAL A 192 -15.33 25.79 0.01
N ASP A 193 -14.86 26.04 1.23
CA ASP A 193 -14.78 25.07 2.32
C ASP A 193 -16.09 25.05 3.11
N LEU A 194 -16.72 23.88 3.20
CA LEU A 194 -17.98 23.65 3.93
C LEU A 194 -17.77 22.79 5.19
N SER A 195 -16.55 22.78 5.73
CA SER A 195 -16.08 21.99 6.88
C SER A 195 -16.02 20.47 6.64
N LYS A 196 -17.03 19.89 6.01
CA LYS A 196 -17.12 18.44 5.73
C LYS A 196 -16.65 18.04 4.34
N PHE A 197 -16.60 19.01 3.42
CA PHE A 197 -16.08 18.83 2.08
C PHE A 197 -15.67 20.20 1.51
N LEU A 198 -14.71 20.18 0.60
CA LEU A 198 -14.19 21.33 -0.13
C LEU A 198 -14.65 21.23 -1.59
N VAL A 199 -15.29 22.27 -2.10
CA VAL A 199 -15.69 22.35 -3.52
C VAL A 199 -14.74 23.30 -4.25
N VAL A 200 -14.09 22.80 -5.29
CA VAL A 200 -13.07 23.49 -6.09
C VAL A 200 -13.58 23.59 -7.53
N ALA A 201 -13.50 24.77 -8.15
CA ALA A 201 -13.75 24.88 -9.58
C ALA A 201 -12.58 24.30 -10.37
N ILE A 202 -12.90 23.57 -11.43
CA ILE A 202 -11.96 23.14 -12.45
C ILE A 202 -12.42 23.70 -13.80
N GLU A 203 -11.57 23.61 -14.82
CA GLU A 203 -11.78 24.25 -16.13
C GLU A 203 -13.17 23.97 -16.73
N ASN A 204 -13.64 22.73 -16.65
CA ASN A 204 -14.93 22.29 -17.22
C ASN A 204 -15.95 21.84 -16.17
N GLY A 205 -15.77 22.18 -14.89
CA GLY A 205 -16.75 21.80 -13.88
C GLY A 205 -16.30 21.99 -12.44
N VAL A 206 -16.59 21.01 -11.58
CA VAL A 206 -16.23 21.06 -10.16
C VAL A 206 -15.60 19.78 -9.67
N LYS A 207 -14.75 19.93 -8.66
CA LYS A 207 -14.16 18.85 -7.88
C LYS A 207 -14.59 19.02 -6.42
N ILE A 208 -15.14 17.95 -5.85
CA ILE A 208 -15.55 17.85 -4.45
C ILE A 208 -14.53 16.97 -3.75
N VAL A 209 -13.86 17.49 -2.73
CA VAL A 209 -12.92 16.76 -1.88
C VAL A 209 -13.58 16.54 -0.53
N PHE A 210 -13.75 15.28 -0.11
CA PHE A 210 -14.43 14.96 1.13
C PHE A 210 -13.46 14.96 2.32
N ALA A 211 -13.93 15.32 3.50
CA ALA A 211 -13.15 15.17 4.74
C ALA A 211 -12.96 13.69 5.11
N ASP A 212 -11.83 13.36 5.74
CA ASP A 212 -11.45 12.00 6.15
C ASP A 212 -12.56 11.26 6.92
N GLU A 213 -13.37 11.98 7.70
CA GLU A 213 -14.47 11.41 8.48
C GLU A 213 -15.64 10.88 7.63
N LEU A 214 -15.74 11.28 6.36
CA LEU A 214 -16.79 10.84 5.43
C LEU A 214 -16.32 9.71 4.52
N ILE A 215 -15.03 9.68 4.19
CA ILE A 215 -14.45 8.76 3.20
C ILE A 215 -14.71 7.30 3.61
N GLY A 216 -15.17 6.49 2.67
CA GLY A 216 -15.47 5.06 2.87
C GLY A 216 -16.80 4.75 3.56
N LYS A 217 -17.49 5.74 4.14
CA LYS A 217 -18.87 5.55 4.65
C LYS A 217 -19.85 5.38 3.50
N VAL A 218 -20.94 4.64 3.73
CA VAL A 218 -22.00 4.49 2.73
C VAL A 218 -22.88 5.74 2.76
N GLY A 219 -23.10 6.34 1.60
CA GLY A 219 -23.84 7.58 1.47
C GLY A 219 -24.25 7.91 0.05
N ARG A 220 -24.82 9.11 -0.10
CA ARG A 220 -25.32 9.66 -1.36
C ARG A 220 -24.85 11.10 -1.50
N VAL A 221 -24.44 11.47 -2.71
CA VAL A 221 -24.19 12.86 -3.09
C VAL A 221 -25.36 13.31 -3.96
N LEU A 222 -25.98 14.41 -3.56
CA LEU A 222 -27.11 15.00 -4.24
C LEU A 222 -26.72 16.35 -4.82
N LEU A 223 -27.18 16.61 -6.04
CA LEU A 223 -27.08 17.92 -6.69
C LEU A 223 -28.50 18.35 -7.07
N ALA A 224 -28.92 19.55 -6.65
CA ALA A 224 -30.29 20.03 -6.81
C ALA A 224 -31.35 19.03 -6.31
N GLY A 225 -31.04 18.30 -5.22
CA GLY A 225 -31.92 17.26 -4.66
C GLY A 225 -31.99 15.96 -5.46
N LYS A 226 -31.21 15.80 -6.54
CA LYS A 226 -31.09 14.56 -7.33
C LYS A 226 -29.84 13.82 -6.93
N THR A 227 -29.94 12.51 -6.67
CA THR A 227 -28.79 11.67 -6.36
C THR A 227 -27.93 11.49 -7.61
N ILE A 228 -26.72 12.07 -7.59
CA ILE A 228 -25.72 11.93 -8.67
C ILE A 228 -24.71 10.82 -8.38
N TYR A 229 -24.56 10.44 -7.11
CA TYR A 229 -23.72 9.33 -6.69
C TYR A 229 -24.31 8.63 -5.48
N SER A 230 -24.23 7.30 -5.44
CA SER A 230 -24.60 6.47 -4.29
C SER A 230 -23.62 5.33 -4.15
N GLY A 231 -23.09 5.13 -2.94
CA GLY A 231 -22.07 4.12 -2.67
C GLY A 231 -21.19 4.51 -1.49
N ARG A 232 -19.96 4.01 -1.48
CA ARG A 232 -18.96 4.45 -0.50
C ARG A 232 -18.45 5.83 -0.90
N ILE A 233 -18.43 6.79 0.01
CA ILE A 233 -17.98 8.15 -0.29
C ILE A 233 -16.49 8.09 -0.71
N PRO A 234 -16.14 8.56 -1.93
CA PRO A 234 -14.78 8.54 -2.44
C PRO A 234 -13.93 9.63 -1.75
N LEU A 235 -12.61 9.61 -1.97
CA LEU A 235 -11.74 10.73 -1.58
C LEU A 235 -12.14 12.01 -2.31
N GLN A 236 -12.42 11.88 -3.61
CA GLN A 236 -12.83 12.99 -4.45
C GLN A 236 -13.90 12.57 -5.47
N LEU A 237 -14.84 13.47 -5.73
CA LEU A 237 -15.86 13.34 -6.77
C LEU A 237 -15.74 14.55 -7.71
N GLN A 238 -15.48 14.29 -8.97
CA GLN A 238 -15.42 15.30 -10.02
C GLN A 238 -16.68 15.23 -10.87
N ILE A 239 -17.24 16.39 -11.23
CA ILE A 239 -18.34 16.51 -12.18
C ILE A 239 -17.83 17.37 -13.33
N ASP A 240 -17.73 16.79 -14.53
CA ASP A 240 -17.40 17.51 -15.76
C ASP A 240 -18.69 17.98 -16.43
N PHE A 241 -18.95 19.28 -16.36
CA PHE A 241 -20.12 19.93 -16.96
C PHE A 241 -19.92 20.31 -18.43
N HIS A 242 -18.74 20.06 -18.99
CA HIS A 242 -18.27 20.55 -20.30
C HIS A 242 -18.30 22.06 -20.46
N ARG A 243 -18.46 22.78 -19.35
CA ARG A 243 -18.43 24.25 -19.27
C ARG A 243 -18.12 24.70 -17.84
N PRO A 244 -17.57 25.92 -17.67
CA PRO A 244 -17.39 26.51 -16.35
C PRO A 244 -18.73 26.67 -15.62
N VAL A 245 -18.73 26.45 -14.31
CA VAL A 245 -19.89 26.64 -13.43
C VAL A 245 -19.53 27.49 -12.22
N SER A 246 -20.52 28.13 -11.61
CA SER A 246 -20.33 28.94 -10.40
C SER A 246 -20.25 28.04 -9.16
N ILE A 247 -19.12 28.05 -8.43
CA ILE A 247 -18.98 27.29 -7.19
C ILE A 247 -20.07 27.71 -6.18
N GLU A 248 -20.38 29.00 -6.06
CA GLU A 248 -21.39 29.50 -5.14
C GLU A 248 -22.79 28.97 -5.45
N ALA A 249 -23.10 28.75 -6.73
CA ALA A 249 -24.36 28.13 -7.16
C ALA A 249 -24.36 26.64 -6.80
N ILE A 250 -23.28 25.92 -7.13
CA ILE A 250 -23.13 24.48 -6.85
C ILE A 250 -23.23 24.19 -5.36
N VAL A 251 -22.54 24.97 -4.52
CA VAL A 251 -22.57 24.81 -3.05
C VAL A 251 -23.97 24.92 -2.46
N LYS A 252 -24.84 25.77 -3.01
CA LYS A 252 -26.22 25.94 -2.52
C LYS A 252 -27.12 24.73 -2.80
N ILE A 253 -26.75 23.91 -3.78
CA ILE A 253 -27.57 22.80 -4.27
C ILE A 253 -26.90 21.44 -4.07
N LEU A 254 -25.66 21.42 -3.57
CA LEU A 254 -24.90 20.22 -3.25
C LEU A 254 -25.23 19.78 -1.82
N ASP A 255 -25.61 18.52 -1.66
CA ASP A 255 -25.85 17.89 -0.36
C ASP A 255 -25.18 16.52 -0.30
N VAL A 256 -24.72 16.12 0.89
CA VAL A 256 -24.03 14.85 1.13
C VAL A 256 -24.69 14.16 2.32
N GLN A 257 -25.36 13.05 2.05
CA GLN A 257 -26.11 12.29 3.04
C GLN A 257 -25.38 10.99 3.36
N ILE A 258 -25.07 10.77 4.63
CA ILE A 258 -24.49 9.52 5.12
C ILE A 258 -25.60 8.64 5.67
N GLU A 259 -25.62 7.37 5.28
CA GLU A 259 -26.52 6.40 5.88
C GLU A 259 -25.93 5.98 7.23
N GLU A 260 -26.51 6.47 8.35
CA GLU A 260 -26.13 5.99 9.68
C GLU A 260 -26.59 4.53 9.81
N THR A 261 -25.62 3.61 9.87
CA THR A 261 -25.90 2.24 10.29
C THR A 261 -26.44 2.30 11.72
N GLN A 262 -27.74 2.08 11.90
CA GLN A 262 -28.29 1.76 13.21
C GLN A 262 -27.65 0.44 13.65
N GLU A 263 -26.65 0.51 14.52
CA GLU A 263 -26.15 -0.66 15.26
C GLU A 263 -27.30 -1.17 16.15
N GLY A 264 -27.88 -2.31 15.75
CA GLY A 264 -28.79 -3.11 16.57
C GLY A 264 -28.06 -4.28 17.19
#